data_AF-A0A2P5WZ96-F1
#
_entry.id   AF-A0A2P5WZ96-F1
#
_cell.length_a   1.000
_cell.length_b   1.000
_cell.length_c   1.000
_cell.angle_alpha   90.00
_cell.angle_beta   90.00
_cell.angle_gamma   90.00
#
_symmetry.space_group_name_H-M   'P 1'
#
loop_
_entity.id
_entity.type
_entity.pdbx_description
1 polymer ?
#
loop_
_entity_poly.entity_id
_entity_poly.type
_entity_poly.pdbx_seq_one_letter_code
_entity_poly.pdbx_strand_id
1 'polypeptide(L)'
;MSSSSSWMLGISISPSLWTYMAEIVPILALIILALHWISESNILDLAHFLKGFGKNSIPRTVYAITLVQLSLLAIVPIFSKEETSNCRGSLFVKMMSILSACSSTIIILQGKQGALVALGSLLAGYCMMRLQGIEKHTVSGTAGISILGPLPVLQWSLLAVCLLFASGHWCAFDGLRYGAAFVGFDEFILIPQAILLTIDTFGFSHILSVFGLPLFVAFPSPFNQTEHKSLFPIKLFWIFMVYGLITAITATATILCVTIQRRHLMVWGLFAPKFVFDVVGLILTDLLIFVASIYYFDGVEDRIGNAKLRRLW
;
A
#
# COMPACT_ATOMS: atom_id res chain seq x y z
N MET A 1 -43.00 4.42 -1.56
CA MET A 1 -42.03 4.64 -2.64
C MET A 1 -41.55 6.08 -2.58
N SER A 2 -40.36 6.33 -2.03
CA SER A 2 -39.53 7.46 -2.43
C SER A 2 -38.07 7.02 -2.34
N SER A 3 -37.46 6.77 -3.50
CA SER A 3 -36.07 6.38 -3.63
C SER A 3 -35.21 7.64 -3.46
N SER A 4 -34.48 7.73 -2.36
CA SER A 4 -33.39 8.69 -2.21
C SER A 4 -32.12 8.09 -2.81
N SER A 5 -31.73 8.63 -3.96
CA SER A 5 -30.49 8.38 -4.70
C SER A 5 -29.27 8.86 -3.89
N SER A 6 -28.73 7.98 -3.03
CA SER A 6 -27.56 8.19 -2.15
C SER A 6 -26.20 8.18 -2.89
N TRP A 7 -26.13 8.67 -4.13
CA TRP A 7 -24.95 8.49 -5.00
C TRP A 7 -24.33 9.83 -5.42
N MET A 8 -24.86 10.97 -4.95
CA MET A 8 -24.31 12.29 -5.25
C MET A 8 -23.73 12.93 -3.99
N LEU A 9 -22.41 12.85 -3.88
CA LEU A 9 -21.51 13.93 -3.49
C LEU A 9 -22.10 14.98 -2.53
N GLY A 10 -22.25 14.59 -1.26
CA GLY A 10 -22.26 15.55 -0.16
C GLY A 10 -20.83 15.93 0.21
N ILE A 11 -20.12 16.66 -0.66
CA ILE A 11 -18.88 17.33 -0.27
C ILE A 11 -19.29 18.54 0.57
N SER A 12 -19.35 18.35 1.90
CA SER A 12 -19.47 19.46 2.83
C SER A 12 -18.18 20.28 2.79
N ILE A 13 -18.35 21.56 2.54
CA ILE A 13 -17.30 22.56 2.36
C ILE A 13 -16.58 22.81 3.70
N SER A 14 -15.52 22.05 3.92
CA SER A 14 -14.33 22.46 4.68
C SER A 14 -13.14 21.79 3.98
N PRO A 15 -12.21 22.50 3.34
CA PRO A 15 -11.07 21.83 2.76
C PRO A 15 -10.15 21.42 3.89
N SER A 16 -10.24 20.16 4.32
CA SER A 16 -9.16 19.58 5.09
C SER A 16 -7.95 19.50 4.16
N LEU A 17 -6.76 19.89 4.62
CA LEU A 17 -5.51 19.68 3.87
C LEU A 17 -5.38 18.23 3.35
N TRP A 18 -6.02 17.28 4.04
CA TRP A 18 -6.16 15.89 3.67
C TRP A 18 -6.84 15.63 2.32
N THR A 19 -7.91 16.35 1.94
CA THR A 19 -8.54 16.15 0.62
C THR A 19 -7.64 16.65 -0.49
N TYR A 20 -6.99 17.80 -0.31
CA TYR A 20 -5.98 18.29 -1.25
C TYR A 20 -4.78 17.35 -1.40
N MET A 21 -4.32 16.75 -0.29
CA MET A 21 -3.23 15.78 -0.27
C MET A 21 -3.59 14.42 -0.88
N ALA A 22 -4.81 13.95 -0.66
CA ALA A 22 -5.27 12.66 -1.17
C ALA A 22 -5.70 12.71 -2.64
N GLU A 23 -6.15 13.87 -3.14
CA GLU A 23 -6.71 13.98 -4.49
C GLU A 23 -5.79 14.75 -5.46
N ILE A 24 -5.36 15.97 -5.14
CA ILE A 24 -4.70 16.84 -6.13
C ILE A 24 -3.25 16.45 -6.40
N VAL A 25 -2.45 16.27 -5.34
CA VAL A 25 -1.02 15.94 -5.44
C VAL A 25 -0.76 14.65 -6.23
N PRO A 26 -1.47 13.53 -5.97
CA PRO A 26 -1.23 12.32 -6.74
C PRO A 26 -1.74 12.40 -8.18
N ILE A 27 -2.84 13.12 -8.45
CA ILE A 27 -3.28 13.36 -9.83
C ILE A 27 -2.20 14.11 -10.59
N LEU A 28 -1.58 15.13 -9.99
CA LEU A 28 -0.46 15.85 -10.60
C LEU A 28 0.73 14.94 -10.87
N ALA A 29 1.09 14.07 -9.93
CA ALA A 29 2.16 13.08 -10.11
C ALA A 29 1.86 12.09 -11.25
N LEU A 30 0.60 11.64 -11.38
CA LEU A 30 0.15 10.78 -12.48
C LEU A 30 0.14 11.50 -13.82
N ILE A 31 -0.22 12.80 -13.86
CA ILE A 31 -0.15 13.61 -15.08
C ILE A 31 1.31 13.77 -15.53
N ILE A 32 2.23 14.06 -14.61
CA ILE A 32 3.67 14.16 -14.90
C ILE A 32 4.21 12.81 -15.41
N LEU A 33 3.77 11.70 -14.82
CA LEU A 33 4.11 10.36 -15.27
C LEU A 33 3.56 10.08 -16.68
N ALA A 34 2.31 10.43 -16.97
CA ALA A 34 1.74 10.29 -18.30
C ALA A 34 2.51 11.12 -19.34
N LEU A 35 2.88 12.35 -19.00
CA LEU A 35 3.70 13.23 -19.84
C LEU A 35 5.09 12.62 -20.12
N HIS A 36 5.71 11.96 -19.14
CA HIS A 36 6.97 11.25 -19.32
C HIS A 36 6.88 10.16 -20.39
N TRP A 37 5.85 9.33 -20.29
CA TRP A 37 5.67 8.21 -21.21
C TRP A 37 5.26 8.65 -22.60
N ILE A 38 4.46 9.72 -22.70
CA ILE A 38 4.13 10.36 -23.98
C ILE A 38 5.39 10.93 -24.62
N SER A 39 6.29 11.56 -23.84
CA SER A 39 7.57 12.06 -24.34
C SER A 39 8.52 10.95 -24.80
N GLU A 40 8.40 9.73 -24.25
CA GLU A 40 9.19 8.57 -24.66
C GLU A 40 8.59 7.88 -25.91
N SER A 41 7.26 7.98 -26.10
CA SER A 41 6.60 7.55 -27.32
C SER A 41 6.85 8.55 -28.46
N ASN A 42 7.43 8.13 -29.58
CA ASN A 42 7.73 8.96 -30.77
C ASN A 42 6.47 9.54 -31.48
N ILE A 43 5.35 9.72 -30.79
CA ILE A 43 4.05 10.10 -31.38
C ILE A 43 3.93 11.62 -31.61
N LEU A 44 4.74 12.44 -30.92
CA LEU A 44 4.74 13.90 -31.05
C LEU A 44 6.16 14.43 -31.34
N ASP A 45 6.36 15.08 -32.49
CA ASP A 45 7.61 15.75 -32.88
C ASP A 45 8.05 16.87 -31.91
N LEU A 46 7.18 17.28 -30.98
CA LEU A 46 7.51 18.17 -29.85
C LEU A 46 8.47 17.51 -28.83
N ALA A 47 8.71 16.20 -28.94
CA ALA A 47 9.53 15.41 -28.02
C ALA A 47 11.03 15.74 -28.07
N HIS A 48 11.54 16.38 -29.12
CA HIS A 48 12.99 16.60 -29.24
C HIS A 48 13.57 17.60 -28.23
N PHE A 49 12.76 18.59 -27.78
CA PHE A 49 13.17 19.56 -26.75
C PHE A 49 13.08 18.99 -25.32
N LEU A 50 12.13 18.08 -25.08
CA LEU A 50 11.93 17.40 -23.80
C LEU A 50 12.86 16.20 -23.59
N LYS A 51 13.41 15.60 -24.65
CA LYS A 51 14.22 14.37 -24.58
C LYS A 51 15.54 14.53 -23.79
N GLY A 52 16.16 15.71 -23.87
CA GLY A 52 17.41 16.01 -23.15
C GLY A 52 17.19 16.41 -21.69
N PHE A 53 16.13 17.18 -21.41
CA PHE A 53 15.79 17.66 -20.07
C PHE A 53 14.99 16.63 -19.25
N GLY A 54 14.20 15.78 -19.91
CA GLY A 54 13.16 14.96 -19.28
C GLY A 54 13.61 13.58 -18.81
N LYS A 55 14.71 13.03 -19.33
CA LYS A 55 15.13 11.65 -19.01
C LYS A 55 15.42 11.48 -17.52
N ASN A 56 16.16 12.41 -16.91
CA ASN A 56 16.55 12.30 -15.50
C ASN A 56 15.76 13.26 -14.59
N SER A 57 15.34 14.42 -15.12
CA SER A 57 14.60 15.40 -14.33
C SER A 57 13.20 14.91 -13.99
N ILE A 58 12.50 14.21 -14.90
CA ILE A 58 11.11 13.80 -14.64
C ILE A 58 11.04 12.77 -13.50
N PRO A 59 11.80 11.66 -13.51
CA PRO A 59 11.78 10.74 -12.37
C PRO A 59 12.16 11.41 -11.05
N ARG A 60 13.15 12.31 -11.07
CA ARG A 60 13.57 13.07 -9.89
C ARG A 60 12.46 13.98 -9.35
N THR A 61 11.68 14.62 -10.22
CA THR A 61 10.50 15.40 -9.79
C THR A 61 9.43 14.52 -9.17
N VAL A 62 9.16 13.34 -9.74
CA VAL A 62 8.18 12.39 -9.16
C VAL A 62 8.63 11.93 -7.77
N TYR A 63 9.91 11.57 -7.61
CA TYR A 63 10.46 11.20 -6.30
C TYR A 63 10.39 12.35 -5.28
N ALA A 64 10.69 13.58 -5.70
CA ALA A 64 10.57 14.76 -4.85
C ALA A 64 9.11 15.00 -4.42
N ILE A 65 8.15 14.87 -5.34
CA ILE A 65 6.72 14.99 -5.04
C ILE A 65 6.29 13.91 -4.04
N THR A 66 6.70 12.65 -4.24
CA THR A 66 6.38 11.56 -3.31
C THR A 66 6.98 11.81 -1.93
N LEU A 67 8.24 12.26 -1.85
CA LEU A 67 8.89 12.56 -0.56
C LEU A 67 8.18 13.71 0.15
N VAL A 68 7.84 14.79 -0.56
CA VAL A 68 7.06 15.91 -0.02
C VAL A 68 5.70 15.41 0.48
N GLN A 69 4.98 14.61 -0.31
CA GLN A 69 3.68 14.07 0.07
C GLN A 69 3.76 13.18 1.32
N LEU A 70 4.74 12.27 1.40
CA LEU A 70 4.95 11.42 2.59
C LEU A 70 5.33 12.26 3.81
N SER A 71 6.19 13.27 3.65
CA SER A 71 6.56 14.17 4.75
C SER A 71 5.34 14.94 5.28
N LEU A 72 4.48 15.41 4.38
CA LEU A 72 3.29 16.16 4.75
C LEU A 72 2.26 15.24 5.43
N LEU A 73 2.12 13.99 4.99
CA LEU A 73 1.28 12.99 5.65
C LEU A 73 1.77 12.62 7.05
N ALA A 74 3.07 12.70 7.33
CA ALA A 74 3.62 12.49 8.67
C ALA A 74 3.45 13.73 9.57
N ILE A 75 3.57 14.93 9.00
CA ILE A 75 3.58 16.20 9.75
C ILE A 75 2.17 16.68 10.06
N VAL A 76 1.24 16.66 9.10
CA VAL A 76 -0.13 17.19 9.28
C VAL A 76 -0.90 16.59 10.46
N PRO A 77 -0.86 15.27 10.72
CA PRO A 77 -1.52 14.67 11.89
C PRO A 77 -1.05 15.28 13.22
N ILE A 78 0.25 15.57 13.35
CA ILE A 78 0.86 16.12 14.57
C ILE A 78 0.29 17.50 14.92
N PHE A 79 -0.03 18.30 13.90
CA PHE A 79 -0.54 19.66 14.07
C PHE A 79 -2.07 19.77 14.03
N SER A 80 -2.74 18.78 13.46
CA SER A 80 -4.19 18.83 13.24
C SER A 80 -4.92 18.04 14.33
N LYS A 81 -5.53 18.75 15.29
CA LYS A 81 -6.54 18.13 16.17
C LYS A 81 -7.75 17.71 15.33
N GLU A 82 -7.81 16.44 14.96
CA GLU A 82 -8.91 15.86 14.18
C GLU A 82 -10.20 15.83 15.02
N GLU A 83 -11.08 16.82 14.85
CA GLU A 83 -12.47 16.73 15.30
C GLU A 83 -13.21 15.72 14.42
N THR A 84 -13.16 14.42 14.75
CA THR A 84 -13.79 13.39 13.91
C THR A 84 -14.90 12.63 14.62
N SER A 85 -16.14 12.97 14.22
CA SER A 85 -17.36 12.21 14.51
C SER A 85 -17.37 10.82 13.85
N ASN A 86 -16.53 10.58 12.82
CA ASN A 86 -16.47 9.33 12.03
C ASN A 86 -15.04 8.77 11.83
N CYS A 87 -14.59 7.91 12.75
CA CYS A 87 -13.28 7.23 12.74
C CYS A 87 -12.99 6.47 11.43
N ARG A 88 -14.03 5.83 10.86
CA ARG A 88 -13.89 4.98 9.68
C ARG A 88 -13.56 5.76 8.41
N GLY A 89 -14.24 6.90 8.22
CA GLY A 89 -13.98 7.79 7.08
C GLY A 89 -12.57 8.38 7.12
N SER A 90 -12.11 8.80 8.31
CA SER A 90 -10.73 9.26 8.51
C SER A 90 -9.70 8.19 8.16
N LEU A 91 -9.88 6.94 8.61
CA LEU A 91 -8.97 5.86 8.25
C LEU A 91 -8.93 5.60 6.73
N PHE A 92 -10.09 5.62 6.06
CA PHE A 92 -10.16 5.45 4.60
C PHE A 92 -9.36 6.53 3.87
N VAL A 93 -9.52 7.80 4.27
CA VAL A 93 -8.78 8.93 3.69
C VAL A 93 -7.28 8.80 3.94
N LYS A 94 -6.87 8.45 5.17
CA LYS A 94 -5.46 8.23 5.54
C LYS A 94 -4.80 7.15 4.67
N MET A 95 -5.51 6.05 4.46
CA MET A 95 -5.05 4.91 3.67
C MET A 95 -4.98 5.25 2.18
N MET A 96 -6.03 5.86 1.61
CA MET A 96 -6.01 6.29 0.21
C MET A 96 -4.87 7.28 -0.05
N SER A 97 -4.58 8.18 0.90
CA SER A 97 -3.52 9.16 0.74
C SER A 97 -2.12 8.53 0.70
N ILE A 98 -1.79 7.59 1.60
CA ILE A 98 -0.52 6.86 1.55
C ILE A 98 -0.43 6.00 0.29
N LEU A 99 -1.49 5.25 -0.02
CA LEU A 99 -1.52 4.37 -1.18
C LEU A 99 -1.25 5.15 -2.48
N SER A 100 -1.85 6.34 -2.56
CA SER A 100 -1.68 7.23 -3.69
C SER A 100 -0.32 7.93 -3.74
N ALA A 101 0.28 8.25 -2.58
CA ALA A 101 1.64 8.77 -2.52
C ALA A 101 2.64 7.74 -3.05
N CYS A 102 2.55 6.50 -2.55
CA CYS A 102 3.47 5.42 -2.87
C CYS A 102 3.31 4.90 -4.31
N SER A 103 2.08 4.87 -4.85
CA SER A 103 1.82 4.29 -6.17
C SER A 103 2.57 5.00 -7.30
N SER A 104 2.69 6.33 -7.24
CA SER A 104 3.39 7.13 -8.26
C SER A 104 4.86 6.72 -8.45
N THR A 105 5.60 6.59 -7.34
CA THR A 105 7.01 6.17 -7.35
C THR A 105 7.17 4.70 -7.75
N ILE A 106 6.24 3.82 -7.34
CA ILE A 106 6.31 2.40 -7.71
C ILE A 106 6.03 2.22 -9.23
N ILE A 107 5.05 2.93 -9.79
CA ILE A 107 4.70 2.80 -11.22
C ILE A 107 5.83 3.30 -12.11
N ILE A 108 6.48 4.41 -11.76
CA ILE A 108 7.60 4.94 -12.57
C ILE A 108 8.80 3.99 -12.57
N LEU A 109 9.13 3.37 -11.43
CA LEU A 109 10.24 2.41 -11.32
C LEU A 109 10.00 1.15 -12.14
N GLN A 110 8.77 0.64 -12.09
CA GLN A 110 8.41 -0.58 -12.80
C GLN A 110 8.31 -0.40 -14.33
N GLY A 111 8.32 0.85 -14.80
CA GLY A 111 8.31 1.21 -16.22
C GLY A 111 7.05 0.73 -16.92
N LYS A 112 7.18 0.30 -18.19
CA LYS A 112 6.05 0.00 -19.10
C LYS A 112 4.95 -0.92 -18.55
N GLN A 113 5.33 -1.85 -17.68
CA GLN A 113 4.40 -2.82 -17.08
C GLN A 113 3.74 -2.31 -15.80
N GLY A 114 4.32 -1.31 -15.13
CA GLY A 114 3.86 -0.83 -13.83
C GLY A 114 2.42 -0.34 -13.81
N ALA A 115 1.99 0.36 -14.87
CA ALA A 115 0.62 0.86 -14.96
C ALA A 115 -0.41 -0.28 -15.08
N LEU A 116 -0.09 -1.34 -15.81
CA LEU A 116 -0.97 -2.51 -15.96
C LEU A 116 -1.05 -3.31 -14.65
N VAL A 117 0.08 -3.49 -13.96
CA VAL A 117 0.13 -4.16 -12.65
C VAL A 117 -0.63 -3.34 -11.60
N ALA A 118 -0.50 -2.01 -11.61
CA ALA A 118 -1.28 -1.12 -10.75
C ALA A 118 -2.78 -1.26 -10.99
N LEU A 119 -3.23 -1.20 -12.26
CA LEU A 119 -4.64 -1.41 -12.60
C LEU A 119 -5.14 -2.80 -12.16
N GLY A 120 -4.33 -3.84 -12.38
CA GLY A 120 -4.61 -5.20 -11.91
C GLY A 120 -4.76 -5.27 -10.39
N SER A 121 -3.88 -4.60 -9.64
CA SER A 121 -3.93 -4.56 -8.17
C SER A 121 -5.19 -3.87 -7.64
N LEU A 122 -5.61 -2.76 -8.27
CA LEU A 122 -6.83 -2.03 -7.92
C LEU A 122 -8.08 -2.86 -8.21
N LEU A 123 -8.12 -3.50 -9.38
CA LEU A 123 -9.25 -4.36 -9.77
C LEU A 123 -9.35 -5.59 -8.86
N ALA A 124 -8.23 -6.25 -8.57
CA ALA A 124 -8.20 -7.39 -7.65
C ALA A 124 -8.64 -6.99 -6.25
N GLY A 125 -8.15 -5.87 -5.72
CA GLY A 125 -8.57 -5.34 -4.43
C GLY A 125 -10.07 -5.01 -4.38
N TYR A 126 -10.59 -4.35 -5.43
CA TYR A 126 -12.02 -4.05 -5.54
C TYR A 126 -12.89 -5.32 -5.56
N CYS A 127 -12.49 -6.33 -6.36
CA CYS A 127 -13.18 -7.62 -6.41
C CYS A 127 -13.19 -8.33 -5.05
N MET A 128 -12.06 -8.35 -4.34
CA MET A 128 -11.97 -8.95 -3.02
C MET A 128 -12.84 -8.23 -1.98
N MET A 129 -12.87 -6.90 -2.03
CA MET A 129 -13.73 -6.10 -1.15
C MET A 129 -15.22 -6.37 -1.43
N ARG A 130 -15.62 -6.48 -2.71
CA ARG A 130 -16.99 -6.84 -3.10
C ARG A 130 -17.36 -8.24 -2.63
N LEU A 131 -16.47 -9.21 -2.76
CA LEU A 131 -16.69 -10.59 -2.32
C LEU A 131 -16.93 -10.68 -0.81
N GLN A 132 -16.11 -9.98 -0.01
CA GLN A 132 -16.31 -9.91 1.45
C GLN A 132 -17.61 -9.22 1.85
N GLY A 133 -18.07 -8.24 1.07
CA GLY A 133 -19.39 -7.62 1.27
C GLY A 133 -20.53 -8.61 1.15
N ILE A 134 -20.43 -9.55 0.19
CA ILE A 134 -21.43 -10.60 -0.05
C ILE A 134 -21.39 -11.66 1.06
N GLU A 135 -20.20 -12.12 1.46
CA GLU A 135 -20.04 -13.15 2.50
C GLU A 135 -20.58 -12.71 3.87
N LYS A 136 -20.38 -11.44 4.23
CA LYS A 136 -20.97 -10.89 5.48
C LYS A 136 -22.50 -10.88 5.46
N HIS A 137 -23.11 -10.82 4.29
CA HIS A 137 -24.56 -10.79 4.13
C HIS A 137 -25.19 -12.19 4.32
N THR A 138 -24.50 -13.26 3.90
CA THR A 138 -25.01 -14.63 4.00
C THR A 138 -24.90 -15.20 5.43
N VAL A 139 -23.89 -14.78 6.20
CA VAL A 139 -23.56 -15.37 7.52
C VAL A 139 -24.16 -14.60 8.72
N SER A 140 -24.94 -13.54 8.47
CA SER A 140 -25.55 -12.71 9.54
C SER A 140 -26.53 -13.47 10.47
N GLY A 141 -26.88 -14.72 10.16
CA GLY A 141 -27.67 -15.61 11.03
C GLY A 141 -26.88 -16.31 12.17
N THR A 142 -25.55 -16.23 12.21
CA THR A 142 -24.72 -16.87 13.25
C THR A 142 -23.67 -15.90 13.78
N ALA A 143 -24.17 -14.92 14.56
CA ALA A 143 -23.41 -13.82 15.10
C ALA A 143 -22.41 -14.27 16.17
N GLY A 144 -21.13 -14.40 15.81
CA GLY A 144 -20.06 -14.51 16.82
C GLY A 144 -18.68 -14.83 16.25
N ILE A 145 -18.59 -15.71 15.25
CA ILE A 145 -17.31 -16.30 14.84
C ILE A 145 -16.80 -15.77 13.48
N SER A 146 -17.68 -15.24 12.63
CA SER A 146 -17.32 -14.81 11.26
C SER A 146 -16.74 -13.38 11.15
N ILE A 147 -16.65 -12.63 12.25
CA ILE A 147 -16.20 -11.23 12.23
C ILE A 147 -14.67 -11.11 12.04
N LEU A 148 -13.94 -12.20 12.31
CA LEU A 148 -12.48 -12.27 12.40
C LEU A 148 -11.89 -13.43 11.60
N GLY A 149 -12.46 -13.75 10.43
CA GLY A 149 -11.92 -14.78 9.55
C GLY A 149 -10.57 -14.38 8.94
N PRO A 150 -9.55 -15.25 8.92
CA PRO A 150 -8.25 -14.96 8.30
C PRO A 150 -8.30 -15.00 6.76
N LEU A 151 -9.39 -15.49 6.16
CA LEU A 151 -9.54 -15.72 4.73
C LEU A 151 -9.28 -14.46 3.86
N PRO A 152 -9.91 -13.30 4.14
CA PRO A 152 -9.56 -12.01 3.55
C PRO A 152 -8.06 -11.69 3.50
N VAL A 153 -7.38 -11.90 4.63
CA VAL A 153 -5.98 -11.56 4.82
C VAL A 153 -5.10 -12.53 4.06
N LEU A 154 -5.48 -13.82 4.05
CA LEU A 154 -4.80 -14.85 3.27
C LEU A 154 -4.91 -14.57 1.77
N GLN A 155 -6.10 -14.27 1.26
CA GLN A 155 -6.29 -13.91 -0.15
C GLN A 155 -5.46 -12.67 -0.52
N TRP A 156 -5.35 -11.70 0.39
CA TRP A 156 -4.57 -10.48 0.15
C TRP A 156 -3.07 -10.77 0.14
N SER A 157 -2.60 -11.62 1.05
CA SER A 157 -1.21 -12.11 1.05
C SER A 157 -0.87 -12.91 -0.21
N LEU A 158 -1.81 -13.70 -0.74
CA LEU A 158 -1.64 -14.41 -2.01
C LEU A 158 -1.57 -13.43 -3.18
N LEU A 159 -2.46 -12.43 -3.20
CA LEU A 159 -2.44 -11.37 -4.21
C LEU A 159 -1.10 -10.62 -4.21
N ALA A 160 -0.57 -10.30 -3.02
CA ALA A 160 0.74 -9.67 -2.87
C ALA A 160 1.87 -10.47 -3.53
N VAL A 161 1.88 -11.79 -3.35
CA VAL A 161 2.84 -12.68 -4.02
C VAL A 161 2.61 -12.72 -5.53
N CYS A 162 1.36 -12.79 -5.98
CA CYS A 162 1.06 -12.73 -7.42
C CYS A 162 1.51 -11.41 -8.06
N LEU A 163 1.39 -10.29 -7.35
CA LEU A 163 1.84 -8.97 -7.82
C LEU A 163 3.37 -8.88 -7.94
N LEU A 164 4.14 -9.61 -7.11
CA LEU A 164 5.58 -9.75 -7.28
C LEU A 164 5.93 -10.41 -8.62
N PHE A 165 5.24 -11.49 -8.98
CA PHE A 165 5.49 -12.16 -10.26
C PHE A 165 4.92 -11.39 -11.45
N ALA A 166 3.76 -10.73 -11.29
CA ALA A 166 3.15 -9.92 -12.34
C ALA A 166 3.98 -8.68 -12.71
N SER A 167 4.79 -8.18 -11.77
CA SER A 167 5.75 -7.10 -12.01
C SER A 167 7.03 -7.53 -12.74
N GLY A 168 7.15 -8.83 -13.03
CA GLY A 168 8.31 -9.41 -13.72
C GLY A 168 9.48 -9.71 -12.78
N HIS A 169 9.28 -9.66 -11.47
CA HIS A 169 10.27 -10.09 -10.50
C HIS A 169 10.10 -11.58 -10.17
N TRP A 170 11.22 -12.26 -9.96
CA TRP A 170 11.26 -13.60 -9.37
C TRP A 170 12.36 -13.65 -8.33
N CYS A 171 12.27 -14.62 -7.41
CA CYS A 171 13.18 -14.74 -6.27
C CYS A 171 14.55 -15.33 -6.68
N ALA A 172 15.24 -14.66 -7.61
CA ALA A 172 16.62 -14.97 -8.00
C ALA A 172 17.40 -13.66 -8.22
N PHE A 173 18.73 -13.69 -8.04
CA PHE A 173 19.55 -12.47 -8.11
C PHE A 173 19.66 -11.88 -9.52
N ASP A 174 19.49 -12.71 -10.55
CA ASP A 174 19.36 -12.31 -11.95
C ASP A 174 17.97 -11.76 -12.29
N GLY A 175 16.96 -12.05 -11.46
CA GLY A 175 15.59 -11.50 -11.56
C GLY A 175 15.41 -10.10 -11.00
N LEU A 176 16.46 -9.51 -10.43
CA LEU A 176 16.47 -8.11 -10.00
C LEU A 176 16.66 -7.19 -11.21
N ARG A 177 15.79 -6.20 -11.35
CA ARG A 177 15.89 -5.20 -12.41
C ARG A 177 16.87 -4.11 -11.97
N TYR A 178 18.17 -4.40 -12.02
CA TYR A 178 19.21 -3.43 -11.63
C TYR A 178 19.12 -2.08 -12.36
N GLY A 179 18.58 -2.07 -13.58
CA GLY A 179 18.30 -0.84 -14.33
C GLY A 179 17.34 0.12 -13.63
N ALA A 180 16.41 -0.39 -12.80
CA ALA A 180 15.47 0.43 -12.02
C ALA A 180 16.19 1.33 -10.99
N ALA A 181 17.34 0.89 -10.48
CA ALA A 181 18.16 1.66 -9.54
C ALA A 181 18.72 2.96 -10.14
N PHE A 182 18.82 3.03 -11.48
CA PHE A 182 19.38 4.17 -12.22
C PHE A 182 18.30 5.04 -12.87
N VAL A 183 17.02 4.80 -12.58
CA VAL A 183 15.94 5.65 -13.08
C VAL A 183 16.06 7.02 -12.41
N GLY A 184 16.48 8.03 -13.18
CA GLY A 184 16.71 9.40 -12.69
C GLY A 184 18.13 9.71 -12.19
N PHE A 185 19.08 8.76 -12.25
CA PHE A 185 20.45 8.93 -11.76
C PHE A 185 21.48 8.37 -12.74
N ASP A 186 22.50 9.16 -13.09
CA ASP A 186 23.62 8.71 -13.94
C ASP A 186 24.80 8.17 -13.12
N GLU A 187 25.01 8.70 -11.91
CA GLU A 187 26.09 8.29 -11.01
C GLU A 187 25.65 7.18 -10.07
N PHE A 188 26.55 6.24 -9.78
CA PHE A 188 26.32 5.17 -8.81
C PHE A 188 26.66 5.65 -7.40
N ILE A 189 25.63 5.78 -6.57
CA ILE A 189 25.72 5.97 -5.12
C ILE A 189 25.09 4.73 -4.48
N LEU A 190 25.63 4.19 -3.40
CA LEU A 190 25.12 2.90 -2.92
C LEU A 190 23.72 2.99 -2.32
N ILE A 191 23.44 4.04 -1.52
CA ILE A 191 22.22 4.13 -0.71
C ILE A 191 20.96 4.39 -1.55
N PRO A 192 20.89 5.42 -2.42
CA PRO A 192 19.67 5.71 -3.18
C PRO A 192 19.30 4.58 -4.13
N GLN A 193 20.29 3.97 -4.76
CA GLN A 193 20.15 2.86 -5.71
C GLN A 193 19.61 1.62 -5.02
N ALA A 194 20.10 1.31 -3.81
CA ALA A 194 19.57 0.23 -3.00
C ALA A 194 18.10 0.48 -2.61
N ILE A 195 17.75 1.73 -2.25
CA ILE A 195 16.36 2.11 -1.92
C ILE A 195 15.47 1.98 -3.16
N LEU A 196 15.86 2.53 -4.31
CA LEU A 196 15.09 2.44 -5.56
C LEU A 196 14.89 0.99 -5.99
N LEU A 197 15.94 0.16 -5.93
CA LEU A 197 15.85 -1.26 -6.25
C LEU A 197 14.93 -2.02 -5.29
N THR A 198 14.94 -1.66 -4.01
CA THR A 198 14.04 -2.24 -3.00
C THR A 198 12.58 -1.85 -3.28
N ILE A 199 12.33 -0.59 -3.64
CA ILE A 199 10.97 -0.10 -3.98
C ILE A 199 10.49 -0.74 -5.28
N ASP A 200 11.35 -0.93 -6.28
CA ASP A 200 11.00 -1.63 -7.52
C ASP A 200 10.59 -3.09 -7.24
N THR A 201 11.42 -3.80 -6.46
CA THR A 201 11.24 -5.23 -6.15
C THR A 201 10.04 -5.49 -5.23
N PHE A 202 9.90 -4.72 -4.15
CA PHE A 202 8.93 -4.97 -3.09
C PHE A 202 7.76 -3.97 -3.05
N GLY A 203 7.70 -3.05 -4.01
CA GLY A 203 6.71 -1.96 -4.06
C GLY A 203 5.27 -2.47 -4.07
N PHE A 204 4.89 -3.25 -5.08
CA PHE A 204 3.52 -3.78 -5.15
C PHE A 204 3.25 -4.89 -4.15
N SER A 205 4.24 -5.75 -3.89
CA SER A 205 4.06 -6.95 -3.08
C SER A 205 4.02 -6.67 -1.58
N HIS A 206 4.88 -5.78 -1.07
CA HIS A 206 4.97 -5.52 0.38
C HIS A 206 4.49 -4.11 0.72
N ILE A 207 5.03 -3.06 0.09
CA ILE A 207 4.71 -1.66 0.44
C ILE A 207 3.21 -1.40 0.22
N LEU A 208 2.72 -1.60 -1.01
CA LEU A 208 1.34 -1.33 -1.37
C LEU A 208 0.37 -2.28 -0.64
N SER A 209 0.77 -3.54 -0.46
CA SER A 209 -0.02 -4.55 0.23
C SER A 209 -0.23 -4.22 1.71
N VAL A 210 0.83 -3.91 2.47
CA VAL A 210 0.73 -3.62 3.91
C VAL A 210 -0.09 -2.35 4.15
N PHE A 211 0.18 -1.27 3.40
CA PHE A 211 -0.60 -0.05 3.53
C PHE A 211 -2.05 -0.17 3.03
N GLY A 212 -2.34 -1.15 2.17
CA GLY A 212 -3.70 -1.46 1.70
C GLY A 212 -4.54 -2.33 2.65
N LEU A 213 -3.95 -3.01 3.64
CA LEU A 213 -4.68 -3.86 4.60
C LEU A 213 -5.87 -3.19 5.31
N PRO A 214 -5.81 -1.89 5.69
CA PRO A 214 -6.95 -1.22 6.32
C PRO A 214 -8.20 -1.13 5.45
N LEU A 215 -8.12 -1.37 4.13
CA LEU A 215 -9.28 -1.43 3.21
C LEU A 215 -10.38 -2.34 3.74
N PHE A 216 -10.00 -3.49 4.32
CA PHE A 216 -10.93 -4.50 4.82
C PHE A 216 -11.69 -4.07 6.08
N VAL A 217 -11.18 -3.06 6.79
CA VAL A 217 -11.84 -2.45 7.96
C VAL A 217 -12.58 -1.16 7.56
N ALA A 218 -11.98 -0.36 6.69
CA ALA A 218 -12.44 0.97 6.29
C ALA A 218 -13.72 0.95 5.46
N PHE A 219 -13.89 -0.03 4.57
CA PHE A 219 -14.97 0.02 3.59
C PHE A 219 -16.35 -0.23 4.24
N PRO A 220 -17.37 0.58 3.90
CA PRO A 220 -18.71 0.44 4.45
C PRO A 220 -19.35 -0.88 3.99
N SER A 221 -19.72 -1.73 4.96
CA SER A 221 -20.86 -2.62 4.72
C SER A 221 -22.10 -1.72 4.76
N PRO A 222 -22.97 -1.74 3.73
CA PRO A 222 -24.13 -0.85 3.65
C PRO A 222 -25.14 -1.03 4.80
N PHE A 223 -24.99 -2.05 5.66
CA PHE A 223 -25.99 -2.41 6.67
C PHE A 223 -25.50 -2.47 8.13
N ASN A 224 -24.19 -2.42 8.42
CA ASN A 224 -23.68 -2.54 9.80
C ASN A 224 -23.29 -1.18 10.38
N GLN A 225 -24.29 -0.33 10.61
CA GLN A 225 -24.12 0.99 11.23
C GLN A 225 -23.97 0.93 12.78
N THR A 226 -24.10 -0.27 13.35
CA THR A 226 -24.14 -0.56 14.80
C THR A 226 -22.92 -1.31 15.33
N GLU A 227 -21.80 -1.38 14.58
CA GLU A 227 -20.57 -1.94 15.14
C GLU A 227 -19.99 -0.98 16.19
N HIS A 228 -19.81 -1.50 17.41
CA HIS A 228 -19.24 -0.77 18.54
C HIS A 228 -17.89 -0.15 18.14
N LYS A 229 -17.79 1.19 18.20
CA LYS A 229 -16.57 1.97 17.89
C LYS A 229 -15.30 1.47 18.61
N SER A 230 -15.46 0.72 19.72
CA SER A 230 -14.37 0.15 20.51
C SER A 230 -13.66 -1.06 19.88
N LEU A 231 -14.31 -1.81 18.98
CA LEU A 231 -13.72 -3.04 18.40
C LEU A 231 -12.88 -2.79 17.14
N PHE A 232 -12.98 -1.59 16.57
CA PHE A 232 -12.26 -1.18 15.37
C PHE A 232 -10.72 -1.27 15.48
N PRO A 233 -10.06 -0.67 16.51
CA PRO A 233 -8.60 -0.76 16.63
C PRO A 233 -8.12 -2.20 16.85
N ILE A 234 -8.89 -3.00 17.60
CA ILE A 234 -8.59 -4.42 17.85
C ILE A 234 -8.61 -5.20 16.53
N LYS A 235 -9.62 -4.96 15.69
CA LYS A 235 -9.75 -5.60 14.38
C LYS A 235 -8.62 -5.21 13.42
N LEU A 236 -8.24 -3.93 13.41
CA LEU A 236 -7.14 -3.43 12.59
C LEU A 236 -5.80 -4.07 13.02
N PHE A 237 -5.53 -4.08 14.33
CA PHE A 237 -4.35 -4.74 14.91
C PHE A 237 -4.31 -6.22 14.54
N TRP A 238 -5.44 -6.93 14.70
CA TRP A 238 -5.54 -8.34 14.33
C TRP A 238 -5.18 -8.61 12.87
N ILE A 239 -5.68 -7.79 11.94
CA ILE A 239 -5.38 -7.95 10.51
C ILE A 239 -3.88 -7.79 10.22
N PHE A 240 -3.23 -6.78 10.82
CA PHE A 240 -1.78 -6.61 10.70
C PHE A 240 -1.01 -7.80 11.28
N MET A 241 -1.40 -8.28 12.46
CA MET A 241 -0.76 -9.42 13.11
C MET A 241 -0.93 -10.71 12.32
N VAL A 242 -2.11 -10.97 11.76
CA VAL A 242 -2.35 -12.15 10.91
C VAL A 242 -1.54 -12.05 9.62
N TYR A 243 -1.47 -10.87 9.00
CA TYR A 243 -0.65 -10.68 7.80
C TYR A 243 0.83 -10.94 8.10
N GLY A 244 1.37 -10.36 9.17
CA GLY A 244 2.73 -10.61 9.65
C GLY A 244 2.98 -12.09 9.95
N LEU A 245 2.03 -12.76 10.61
CA LEU A 245 2.12 -14.20 10.89
C LEU A 245 2.17 -15.04 9.62
N ILE A 246 1.36 -14.72 8.61
CA ILE A 246 1.41 -15.42 7.31
C ILE A 246 2.80 -15.28 6.68
N THR A 247 3.34 -14.05 6.65
CA THR A 247 4.69 -13.81 6.10
C THR A 247 5.81 -14.50 6.90
N ALA A 248 5.67 -14.58 8.23
CA ALA A 248 6.60 -15.30 9.08
C ALA A 248 6.52 -16.82 8.85
N ILE A 249 5.33 -17.39 8.66
CA ILE A 249 5.15 -18.81 8.32
C ILE A 249 5.79 -19.14 6.97
N THR A 250 5.62 -18.29 5.95
CA THR A 250 6.24 -18.52 4.65
C THR A 250 7.76 -18.45 4.71
N ALA A 251 8.33 -17.46 5.43
CA ALA A 251 9.77 -17.34 5.61
C ALA A 251 10.38 -18.48 6.44
N THR A 252 9.70 -18.91 7.52
CA THR A 252 10.16 -20.05 8.33
C THR A 252 10.10 -21.36 7.55
N ALA A 253 9.09 -21.56 6.71
CA ALA A 253 9.02 -22.71 5.81
C ALA A 253 10.19 -22.72 4.81
N THR A 254 10.60 -21.58 4.27
CA THR A 254 11.74 -21.51 3.35
C THR A 254 13.08 -21.68 4.07
N ILE A 255 13.22 -21.15 5.29
CA ILE A 255 14.36 -21.45 6.17
C ILE A 255 14.46 -22.95 6.44
N LEU A 256 13.35 -23.61 6.78
CA LEU A 256 13.33 -25.06 7.02
C LEU A 256 13.71 -25.84 5.76
N CYS A 257 13.20 -25.45 4.59
CA CYS A 257 13.56 -26.07 3.32
C CYS A 257 15.07 -25.96 3.02
N VAL A 258 15.64 -24.76 3.18
CA VAL A 258 17.07 -24.49 2.92
C VAL A 258 17.97 -25.22 3.91
N THR A 259 17.57 -25.32 5.18
CA THR A 259 18.35 -26.03 6.20
C THR A 259 18.41 -27.54 5.93
N ILE A 260 17.31 -28.16 5.50
CA ILE A 260 17.27 -29.58 5.11
C ILE A 260 18.15 -29.85 3.87
N GLN A 261 18.11 -28.96 2.88
CA GLN A 261 18.76 -29.17 1.58
C GLN A 261 20.20 -28.65 1.49
N ARG A 262 20.77 -28.12 2.58
CA ARG A 262 22.13 -27.55 2.63
C ARG A 262 23.24 -28.50 2.17
N ARG A 263 23.02 -29.81 2.20
CA ARG A 263 24.01 -30.83 1.79
C ARG A 263 24.14 -30.99 0.28
N HIS A 264 23.19 -30.49 -0.53
CA HIS A 264 23.24 -30.62 -1.98
C HIS A 264 23.70 -29.30 -2.63
N LEU A 265 25.01 -29.20 -2.89
CA LEU A 265 25.71 -27.96 -3.26
C LEU A 265 25.17 -27.30 -4.54
N MET A 266 24.76 -28.09 -5.54
CA MET A 266 24.13 -27.58 -6.78
C MET A 266 22.72 -27.02 -6.56
N VAL A 267 22.01 -27.53 -5.55
CA VAL A 267 20.64 -27.12 -5.25
C VAL A 267 20.62 -25.85 -4.39
N TRP A 268 21.66 -25.64 -3.58
CA TRP A 268 21.83 -24.44 -2.77
C TRP A 268 21.86 -23.16 -3.61
N GLY A 269 22.43 -23.21 -4.82
CA GLY A 269 22.43 -22.08 -5.76
C GLY A 269 21.03 -21.61 -6.19
N LEU A 270 20.04 -22.50 -6.16
CA LEU A 270 18.64 -22.18 -6.50
C LEU A 270 17.84 -21.70 -5.28
N PHE A 271 18.14 -22.24 -4.09
CA PHE A 271 17.42 -21.90 -2.87
C PHE A 271 17.95 -20.69 -2.10
N ALA A 272 19.26 -20.41 -2.21
CA ALA A 272 19.86 -19.27 -1.51
C ALA A 272 19.24 -17.92 -1.90
N PRO A 273 18.95 -17.64 -3.19
CA PRO A 273 18.27 -16.40 -3.55
C PRO A 273 16.88 -16.32 -2.90
N LYS A 274 16.05 -17.37 -3.04
CA LYS A 274 14.70 -17.37 -2.46
C LYS A 274 14.70 -17.16 -0.96
N PHE A 275 15.62 -17.80 -0.24
CA PHE A 275 15.82 -17.57 1.19
C PHE A 275 16.09 -16.09 1.51
N VAL A 276 17.00 -15.44 0.78
CA VAL A 276 17.33 -14.02 0.99
C VAL A 276 16.11 -13.13 0.73
N PHE A 277 15.37 -13.36 -0.35
CA PHE A 277 14.15 -12.60 -0.65
C PHE A 277 13.09 -12.76 0.44
N ASP A 278 12.87 -13.97 0.96
CA ASP A 278 11.86 -14.20 2.00
C ASP A 278 12.28 -13.60 3.36
N VAL A 279 13.57 -13.63 3.72
CA VAL A 279 14.08 -12.99 4.94
C VAL A 279 14.01 -11.46 4.84
N VAL A 280 14.45 -10.89 3.72
CA VAL A 280 14.36 -9.44 3.48
C VAL A 280 12.89 -9.00 3.43
N GLY A 281 12.03 -9.79 2.79
CA GLY A 281 10.58 -9.58 2.75
C GLY A 281 9.94 -9.61 4.14
N LEU A 282 10.36 -10.52 5.02
CA LEU A 282 9.89 -10.57 6.41
C LEU A 282 10.30 -9.31 7.18
N ILE A 283 11.59 -8.94 7.15
CA ILE A 283 12.10 -7.73 7.84
C ILE A 283 11.39 -6.48 7.33
N LEU A 284 11.20 -6.39 6.01
CA LEU A 284 10.50 -5.28 5.38
C LEU A 284 9.01 -5.24 5.79
N THR A 285 8.34 -6.40 5.83
CA THR A 285 6.94 -6.50 6.28
C THR A 285 6.79 -6.03 7.72
N ASP A 286 7.66 -6.49 8.62
CA ASP A 286 7.61 -6.10 10.04
C ASP A 286 7.83 -4.59 10.22
N LEU A 287 8.79 -4.01 9.49
CA LEU A 287 9.04 -2.57 9.49
C LEU A 287 7.83 -1.79 8.95
N LEU A 288 7.24 -2.25 7.84
CA LEU A 288 6.06 -1.60 7.25
C LEU A 288 4.84 -1.70 8.16
N ILE A 289 4.62 -2.84 8.83
CA ILE A 289 3.55 -3.01 9.81
C ILE A 289 3.74 -2.06 10.99
N PHE A 290 4.97 -1.90 11.48
CA PHE A 290 5.28 -0.96 12.55
C PHE A 290 4.97 0.49 12.14
N VAL A 291 5.44 0.92 10.97
CA VAL A 291 5.17 2.26 10.43
C VAL A 291 3.67 2.47 10.19
N ALA A 292 2.99 1.49 9.59
CA ALA A 292 1.54 1.53 9.36
C ALA A 292 0.76 1.60 10.68
N SER A 293 1.21 0.89 11.72
CA SER A 293 0.59 0.93 13.03
C SER A 293 0.69 2.32 13.65
N ILE A 294 1.86 2.95 13.62
CA ILE A 294 1.99 4.34 14.11
C ILE A 294 1.03 5.26 13.33
N TYR A 295 1.06 5.20 12.00
CA TYR A 295 0.28 6.11 11.16
C TYR A 295 -1.24 5.94 11.29
N TYR A 296 -1.74 4.70 11.36
CA TYR A 296 -3.18 4.44 11.44
C TYR A 296 -3.75 4.56 12.86
N PHE A 297 -2.95 4.33 13.89
CA PHE A 297 -3.41 4.40 15.30
C PHE A 297 -3.26 5.79 15.93
N ASP A 298 -2.45 6.69 15.37
CA ASP A 298 -2.21 8.06 15.90
C ASP A 298 -3.52 8.83 16.20
N GLY A 299 -4.57 8.65 15.39
CA GLY A 299 -5.88 9.30 15.62
C GLY A 299 -6.82 8.61 16.63
N VAL A 300 -6.42 7.49 17.24
CA VAL A 300 -7.24 6.74 18.21
C VAL A 300 -6.88 7.11 19.65
N GLU A 301 -5.61 7.37 19.94
CA GLU A 301 -5.08 7.68 21.27
C GLU A 301 -5.72 8.95 21.86
N ASP A 302 -5.83 10.01 21.05
CA ASP A 302 -6.43 11.30 21.42
C ASP A 302 -7.90 11.18 21.87
N ARG A 303 -8.62 10.17 21.36
CA ARG A 303 -10.01 9.91 21.78
C ARG A 303 -10.10 9.24 23.15
N ILE A 304 -9.17 8.34 23.49
CA ILE A 304 -9.18 7.65 24.79
C ILE A 304 -8.86 8.66 25.90
N GLY A 305 -7.87 9.53 25.68
CA GLY A 305 -7.54 10.61 26.62
C GLY A 305 -8.73 11.55 26.88
N ASN A 306 -9.36 12.04 25.81
CA ASN A 306 -10.50 12.95 25.90
C ASN A 306 -11.77 12.30 26.48
N ALA A 307 -12.01 11.00 26.23
CA ALA A 307 -13.15 10.27 26.80
C ALA A 307 -12.97 9.94 28.29
N LYS A 308 -11.72 9.82 28.76
CA LYS A 308 -11.39 9.66 30.19
C LYS A 308 -11.57 10.99 30.93
N LEU A 309 -11.15 12.10 30.32
CA LEU A 309 -11.36 13.46 30.85
C LEU A 309 -12.85 13.83 30.95
N ARG A 310 -13.66 13.49 29.94
CA ARG A 310 -15.12 13.72 29.96
C ARG A 310 -15.91 12.83 30.94
N ARG A 311 -15.28 11.81 31.53
CA ARG A 311 -15.88 10.99 32.59
C ARG A 311 -15.49 11.44 33.99
N LEU A 312 -14.53 12.36 34.10
CA LEU A 312 -14.02 12.89 35.36
C LEU A 312 -14.61 14.27 35.71
N TRP A 313 -15.38 14.86 34.79
CA TRP A 313 -16.14 16.10 34.92
C TRP A 313 -17.59 15.83 34.55
#